data_AF-A0A2H0ERW4-F1
#
_entry.id   AF-A0A2H0ERW4-F1
#
_cell.length_a   1.000
_cell.length_b   1.000
_cell.length_c   1.000
_cell.angle_alpha   90.00
_cell.angle_beta   90.00
_cell.angle_gamma   90.00
#
_symmetry.space_group_name_H-M   'P 1'
#
loop_
_entity.id
_entity.type
_entity.pdbx_description
1 polymer ?
#
loop_
_entity_poly.entity_id
_entity_poly.type
_entity_poly.pdbx_seq_one_letter_code
_entity_poly.pdbx_strand_id
1 'polypeptide(L)' 'KTDAAPPAAPQDAPEAYLRQMAAYRAALGALYPGRAVTLALLWTAAPRFMALPGALLDAALARAAP' A
#
# COMPACT_ATOMS: atom_id res chain seq x y z
N LYS A 1 10.98 -2.64 -7.12
CA LYS A 1 11.75 -2.68 -5.84
C LYS A 1 12.37 -4.06 -5.73
N THR A 2 13.67 -4.14 -5.47
CA THR A 2 14.48 -5.34 -5.80
C THR A 2 14.75 -6.29 -4.61
N ASP A 3 14.29 -5.97 -3.39
CA ASP A 3 14.93 -6.54 -2.19
C ASP A 3 14.08 -7.47 -1.31
N ALA A 4 12.97 -8.03 -1.80
CA ALA A 4 12.23 -9.02 -1.01
C ALA A 4 11.48 -10.02 -1.89
N ALA A 5 11.53 -11.30 -1.50
CA ALA A 5 10.58 -12.29 -2.01
C ALA A 5 9.15 -11.75 -1.78
N PRO A 6 8.25 -11.83 -2.79
CA PRO A 6 6.89 -11.34 -2.64
C PRO A 6 6.17 -12.08 -1.50
N PRO A 7 5.60 -11.37 -0.50
CA PRO A 7 4.92 -11.97 0.65
C PRO A 7 3.67 -12.74 0.22
N ALA A 8 3.26 -13.83 0.86
CA ALA A 8 2.09 -14.59 0.39
C ALA A 8 0.80 -13.74 0.30
N ALA A 9 0.59 -12.82 1.25
CA ALA A 9 -0.60 -11.97 1.28
C ALA A 9 -0.26 -10.48 1.50
N PRO A 10 -1.19 -9.56 1.16
CA PRO A 10 -0.96 -8.11 1.28
C PRO A 10 -0.64 -7.64 2.71
N GLN A 11 -1.23 -8.27 3.72
CA GLN A 11 -0.98 -7.95 5.13
C GLN A 11 0.45 -8.26 5.59
N ASP A 12 1.15 -9.14 4.87
CA ASP A 12 2.54 -9.51 5.18
C ASP A 12 3.55 -8.63 4.40
N ALA A 13 3.07 -7.63 3.66
CA ALA A 13 3.95 -6.66 3.03
C ALA A 13 4.76 -5.89 4.09
N PRO A 14 6.03 -5.56 3.80
CA PRO A 14 6.85 -4.79 4.74
C PRO A 14 6.12 -3.54 5.22
N GLU A 15 6.08 -3.34 6.54
CA GLU A 15 5.34 -2.25 7.18
C GLU A 15 5.71 -0.88 6.60
N ALA A 16 6.99 -0.68 6.24
CA ALA A 16 7.46 0.55 5.60
C ALA A 16 6.73 0.83 4.26
N TYR A 17 6.47 -0.20 3.45
CA TYR A 17 5.72 -0.04 2.20
C TYR A 17 4.25 0.24 2.47
N LEU A 18 3.65 -0.45 3.45
CA LEU A 18 2.25 -0.21 3.83
C LEU A 18 2.03 1.23 4.28
N ARG A 19 2.92 1.76 5.13
CA ARG A 19 2.85 3.17 5.58
C ARG A 19 3.04 4.15 4.43
N GLN A 20 4.01 3.91 3.55
CA GLN A 20 4.24 4.77 2.38
C GLN A 20 3.02 4.78 1.45
N MET A 21 2.47 3.62 1.14
CA MET A 21 1.28 3.49 0.30
C MET A 21 0.06 4.14 0.97
N ALA A 22 -0.10 3.98 2.28
CA ALA A 22 -1.16 4.63 3.03
C ALA A 22 -1.08 6.17 2.95
N ALA A 23 0.11 6.74 3.09
CA ALA A 23 0.35 8.17 2.93
C ALA A 23 0.02 8.65 1.50
N TYR A 24 0.40 7.88 0.47
CA TYR A 24 0.06 8.21 -0.91
C TYR A 24 -1.44 8.15 -1.17
N ARG A 25 -2.15 7.15 -0.63
CA ARG A 25 -3.61 7.06 -0.76
C ARG A 25 -4.30 8.26 -0.11
N ALA A 26 -3.84 8.69 1.06
CA ALA A 26 -4.38 9.86 1.74
C ALA A 26 -4.13 11.14 0.92
N ALA A 27 -2.90 11.36 0.44
CA ALA A 27 -2.54 12.52 -0.37
C ALA A 27 -3.33 12.57 -1.70
N LEU A 28 -3.43 11.44 -2.41
CA LEU A 28 -4.19 11.35 -3.66
C LEU A 28 -5.69 11.52 -3.43
N GLY A 29 -6.23 11.00 -2.33
CA GLY A 29 -7.64 11.19 -1.95
C GLY A 29 -7.98 12.65 -1.69
N ALA A 30 -7.06 13.40 -1.07
CA ALA A 30 -7.21 14.84 -0.87
C ALA A 30 -7.11 15.63 -2.18
N LEU A 31 -6.23 15.22 -3.10
CA LEU A 31 -6.02 15.89 -4.38
C LEU A 31 -7.16 15.63 -5.38
N TYR A 32 -7.81 14.47 -5.30
CA TYR A 32 -8.87 14.04 -6.22
C TYR A 32 -10.18 13.72 -5.48
N PRO A 33 -10.87 14.73 -4.93
CA PRO A 33 -12.12 14.52 -4.23
C PRO A 33 -13.16 13.87 -5.14
N GLY A 34 -13.86 12.86 -4.62
CA GLY A 34 -14.89 12.11 -5.36
C GLY A 34 -14.35 11.01 -6.29
N ARG A 35 -13.04 10.74 -6.33
CA ARG A 35 -12.46 9.61 -7.07
C ARG A 35 -12.01 8.50 -6.14
N ALA A 36 -12.30 7.26 -6.52
CA ALA A 36 -11.77 6.09 -5.82
C ALA A 36 -10.27 5.94 -6.12
N VAL A 37 -9.46 5.88 -5.07
CA VAL A 37 -8.01 5.62 -5.16
C VAL A 37 -7.72 4.20 -4.69
N THR A 38 -7.26 3.37 -5.62
CA THR A 38 -6.80 2.00 -5.36
C THR A 38 -5.30 1.93 -5.50
N LEU A 39 -4.63 1.26 -4.57
CA LEU A 39 -3.17 1.05 -4.61
C LEU A 39 -2.84 -0.43 -4.74
N ALA A 40 -1.69 -0.69 -5.36
CA ALA A 40 -1.16 -2.03 -5.52
C ALA A 40 0.37 -2.00 -5.57
N LEU A 41 0.98 -3.09 -5.16
CA LEU A 41 2.41 -3.33 -5.31
C LEU A 41 2.65 -4.27 -6.49
N LEU A 42 3.47 -3.81 -7.44
CA LEU A 42 4.05 -4.69 -8.44
C LEU A 42 5.37 -5.23 -7.90
N TRP A 43 5.38 -6.53 -7.59
CA TRP A 43 6.59 -7.25 -7.28
C TRP A 43 7.28 -7.59 -8.60
N THR A 44 8.58 -7.34 -8.71
CA THR A 44 9.34 -7.61 -9.95
C THR A 44 10.21 -8.87 -9.82
N ALA A 45 10.52 -9.30 -8.60
CA ALA A 45 11.23 -10.55 -8.33
C ALA A 45 10.39 -11.80 -8.64
N ALA A 46 9.06 -11.66 -8.65
CA ALA A 46 8.13 -12.59 -9.28
C ALA A 46 7.06 -11.76 -9.99
N PRO A 47 6.47 -12.21 -11.12
CA PRO A 47 5.51 -11.44 -11.90
C PRO A 47 4.14 -11.36 -11.20
N ARG A 48 4.10 -10.64 -10.08
CA ARG A 48 2.93 -10.61 -9.20
C ARG A 48 2.49 -9.19 -8.92
N PHE A 49 1.24 -8.94 -9.30
CA PHE A 49 0.52 -7.74 -8.93
C PHE A 49 -0.30 -8.01 -7.66
N MET A 50 -0.12 -7.16 -6.65
CA MET A 50 -0.75 -7.32 -5.34
C MET A 50 -1.55 -6.07 -5.01
N ALA A 51 -2.88 -6.16 -5.10
CA ALA A 51 -3.76 -5.10 -4.64
C ALA A 51 -3.66 -4.94 -3.11
N LEU A 52 -3.70 -3.69 -2.64
CA LEU A 52 -3.70 -3.35 -1.22
C LEU A 52 -5.12 -2.95 -0.81
N PRO A 53 -5.78 -3.74 0.07
CA PRO A 53 -7.10 -3.38 0.57
C PRO A 53 -7.09 -2.01 1.26
N GLY A 54 -8.14 -1.21 1.07
CA GLY A 54 -8.25 0.12 1.69
C GLY A 54 -8.11 0.07 3.22
N ALA A 55 -8.81 -0.88 3.86
CA ALA A 55 -8.75 -1.07 5.31
C ALA A 55 -7.33 -1.37 5.84
N LEU A 56 -6.52 -2.10 5.06
CA LEU A 56 -5.13 -2.38 5.43
C LEU A 56 -4.30 -1.08 5.43
N LEU A 57 -4.51 -0.23 4.43
CA LEU A 57 -3.84 1.06 4.32
C LEU A 57 -4.33 2.06 5.37
N ASP A 58 -5.63 2.06 5.68
CA ASP A 58 -6.20 2.88 6.75
C ASP A 58 -5.57 2.52 8.11
N ALA A 59 -5.45 1.23 8.40
CA ALA A 59 -4.77 0.75 9.61
C ALA A 59 -3.28 1.11 9.63
N ALA A 60 -2.59 1.02 8.49
CA ALA A 60 -1.18 1.40 8.38
C ALA A 60 -0.97 2.91 8.57
N LEU A 61 -1.90 3.74 8.08
CA LEU A 61 -1.87 5.20 8.29
C LEU A 61 -2.01 5.53 9.78
N ALA A 62 -2.95 4.87 10.47
CA ALA A 62 -3.16 5.07 11.91
C ALA A 62 -1.91 4.71 12.74
N ARG A 63 -1.15 3.69 12.33
CA ARG A 63 0.13 3.32 12.98
C ARG A 63 1.31 4.24 12.63
N ALA A 64 1.18 5.04 11.57
CA ALA A 64 2.20 5.99 11.13
C ALA A 64 1.98 7.40 11.70
N ALA A 65 0.77 7.69 12.20
CA ALA A 65 0.51 8.90 12.96
C ALA A 65 1.37 8.94 14.25
N PRO A 66 1.89 10.11 14.64
CA PRO A 66 2.75 10.27 15.81
C PRO A 66 2.04 9.97 17.13
#